data_AF-C0E313-F1
#
_entry.id   AF-C0E313-F1
#
_cell.length_a   1.000
_cell.length_b   1.000
_cell.length_c   1.000
_cell.angle_alpha   90.00
_cell.angle_beta   90.00
_cell.angle_gamma   90.00
#
_symmetry.space_group_name_H-M   'P 1'
#
loop_
_entity.id
_entity.type
_entity.pdbx_description
1 polymer ?
#
loop_
_entity_poly.entity_id
_entity_poly.type
_entity_poly.pdbx_seq_one_letter_code
_entity_poly.pdbx_strand_id
1 'polypeptide(L)'
;MVDFRRWNHLLIFTATYRHLSNLLNRRNPVALPQLTDEQRKEALAKAAEARKARAELKEQLKRGDISLKEVLAKASSDEIIGKTKVSALLESLPKVGKVKAKEIMDELEIAQTRRLRGLGDRQRRALLERFGFSED
;
A
#
# COMPACT_ATOMS: atom_id res chain seq x y z
N MET A 1 25.27 11.96 57.58
CA MET A 1 24.55 13.23 57.35
C MET A 1 25.34 14.01 56.31
N VAL A 2 24.96 13.85 55.05
CA VAL A 2 25.41 14.67 53.92
C VAL A 2 24.14 15.16 53.24
N ASP A 3 24.07 16.48 53.14
CA ASP A 3 22.88 17.29 52.96
C ASP A 3 22.36 17.23 51.51
N PHE A 4 21.14 16.73 51.34
CA PHE A 4 20.47 16.48 50.05
C PHE A 4 19.62 17.69 49.60
N ARG A 5 20.06 18.92 49.91
CA ARG A 5 19.35 20.17 49.59
C ARG A 5 20.15 21.14 48.71
N ARG A 6 20.83 20.62 47.68
CA ARG A 6 21.50 21.48 46.69
C ARG A 6 21.70 20.85 45.31
N TRP A 7 20.66 20.26 44.75
CA TRP A 7 20.63 19.86 43.34
C TRP A 7 19.31 20.28 42.69
N ASN A 8 19.17 21.59 42.47
CA ASN A 8 18.23 22.12 41.50
C ASN A 8 19.05 22.58 40.30
N HIS A 9 19.35 21.65 39.37
CA HIS A 9 19.77 21.84 37.98
C HIS A 9 20.44 20.55 37.46
N LEU A 10 19.65 19.57 37.00
CA LEU A 10 20.03 18.60 35.95
C LEU A 10 18.86 17.64 35.66
N LEU A 11 17.78 18.20 35.11
CA LEU A 11 16.69 17.43 34.48
C LEU A 11 16.87 17.41 32.95
N ILE A 12 18.07 17.08 32.45
CA ILE A 12 18.33 16.85 31.01
C ILE A 12 19.35 15.72 30.82
N PHE A 13 19.18 14.58 31.50
CA PHE A 13 20.08 13.45 31.29
C PHE A 13 19.40 12.07 31.41
N THR A 14 18.23 11.90 30.79
CA THR A 14 17.59 10.57 30.65
C THR A 14 17.11 10.29 29.21
N ALA A 15 17.24 11.23 28.28
CA ALA A 15 16.73 11.09 26.91
C ALA A 15 17.78 10.59 25.88
N THR A 16 19.08 10.62 26.20
CA THR A 16 20.15 10.30 25.23
C THR A 16 20.52 8.81 25.17
N TYR A 17 20.22 8.01 26.20
CA TYR A 17 20.64 6.59 26.21
C TYR A 17 19.69 5.63 25.49
N ARG A 18 18.40 5.99 25.34
CA ARG A 18 17.43 5.20 24.54
C ARG A 18 17.62 5.37 23.03
N HIS A 19 18.33 6.44 22.60
CA HIS A 19 18.57 6.70 21.19
C HIS A 19 19.74 5.88 20.62
N LEU A 20 20.70 5.48 21.47
CA LEU A 20 21.87 4.70 21.06
C LEU A 20 21.58 3.19 20.91
N SER A 21 20.62 2.63 21.66
CA SER A 21 20.28 1.19 21.55
C SER A 21 19.64 0.82 20.21
N ASN A 22 18.91 1.75 19.58
CA ASN A 22 18.29 1.54 18.26
C ASN A 22 19.29 1.68 17.10
N LEU A 23 20.43 2.33 17.30
CA LEU A 23 21.47 2.50 16.29
C LEU A 23 22.34 1.24 16.13
N LEU A 24 22.47 0.43 17.19
CA LEU A 24 23.26 -0.81 17.17
C LEU A 24 22.51 -2.01 16.54
N ASN A 25 21.19 -1.96 16.40
CA ASN A 25 20.39 -3.05 15.82
C ASN A 25 20.22 -2.97 14.29
N ARG A 26 20.87 -2.00 13.62
CA ARG A 26 20.70 -1.74 12.17
C ARG A 26 21.55 -2.62 11.25
N ARG A 27 22.32 -3.57 11.76
CA ARG A 27 23.25 -4.40 10.97
C ARG A 27 23.22 -5.90 11.32
N ASN A 28 22.09 -6.44 11.72
CA ASN A 28 21.90 -7.88 11.64
C ASN A 28 21.07 -8.16 10.39
N PRO A 29 21.67 -8.49 9.22
CA PRO A 29 20.88 -8.96 8.09
C PRO A 29 20.24 -10.26 8.56
N VAL A 30 18.94 -10.22 8.85
CA VAL A 30 18.15 -11.43 9.04
C VAL A 30 18.30 -12.19 7.73
N ALA A 31 19.17 -13.21 7.73
CA ALA A 31 19.47 -13.98 6.54
C ALA A 31 18.15 -14.58 6.06
N LEU A 32 17.63 -14.06 4.95
CA LEU A 32 16.44 -14.62 4.32
C LEU A 32 16.80 -16.07 3.96
N PRO A 33 15.95 -17.06 4.30
CA PRO A 33 16.21 -18.45 3.95
C PRO A 33 16.46 -18.54 2.44
N GLN A 34 17.54 -19.21 2.05
CA GLN A 34 17.89 -19.42 0.65
C GLN A 34 16.85 -20.37 0.05
N LEU A 35 15.97 -19.86 -0.82
CA LEU A 35 14.99 -20.69 -1.53
C LEU A 35 15.71 -21.75 -2.35
N THR A 36 15.20 -22.98 -2.33
CA THR A 36 15.65 -24.03 -3.26
C THR A 36 15.34 -23.63 -4.70
N ASP A 37 16.03 -24.21 -5.68
CA ASP A 37 15.80 -23.88 -7.09
C ASP A 37 14.36 -24.20 -7.53
N GLU A 38 13.74 -25.22 -6.94
CA GLU A 38 12.33 -25.55 -7.15
C GLU A 38 11.40 -24.47 -6.60
N GLN A 39 11.61 -24.02 -5.35
CA GLN A 39 10.82 -22.95 -4.75
C GLN A 39 10.96 -21.62 -5.51
N ARG A 40 12.15 -21.34 -6.05
CA ARG A 40 12.38 -20.17 -6.92
C ARG A 40 11.57 -20.27 -8.20
N LYS A 41 11.60 -21.43 -8.88
CA LYS A 41 10.82 -21.67 -10.11
C LYS A 41 9.33 -21.51 -9.86
N GLU A 42 8.80 -22.08 -8.78
CA GLU A 42 7.40 -21.92 -8.38
C GLU A 42 7.05 -20.46 -8.07
N ALA A 43 7.90 -19.73 -7.35
CA ALA A 43 7.69 -18.33 -7.03
C ALA A 43 7.66 -17.46 -8.30
N LEU A 44 8.54 -17.76 -9.27
CA LEU A 44 8.57 -17.09 -10.57
C LEU A 44 7.31 -17.37 -11.38
N ALA A 45 6.84 -18.63 -11.40
CA ALA A 45 5.60 -19.01 -12.07
C ALA A 45 4.39 -18.27 -11.47
N LYS A 46 4.22 -18.30 -10.15
CA LYS A 46 3.16 -17.56 -9.44
C LYS A 46 3.24 -16.06 -9.70
N ALA A 47 4.45 -15.50 -9.78
CA ALA A 47 4.63 -14.08 -10.10
C ALA A 47 4.25 -13.77 -11.57
N ALA A 48 4.52 -14.67 -12.51
CA ALA A 48 4.11 -14.52 -13.91
C ALA A 48 2.58 -14.57 -14.05
N GLU A 49 1.94 -15.55 -13.42
CA GLU A 49 0.47 -15.66 -13.35
C GLU A 49 -0.15 -14.39 -12.76
N ALA A 50 0.38 -13.88 -11.64
CA ALA A 50 -0.11 -12.66 -11.03
C ALA A 50 0.09 -11.40 -11.90
N ARG A 51 1.13 -11.35 -12.75
CA ARG A 51 1.30 -10.26 -13.73
C ARG A 51 0.28 -10.38 -14.86
N LYS A 52 0.05 -11.59 -15.37
CA LYS A 52 -0.93 -11.87 -16.42
C LYS A 52 -2.34 -11.50 -15.97
N ALA A 53 -2.77 -11.98 -14.80
CA ALA A 53 -4.09 -11.66 -14.23
C ALA A 53 -4.30 -10.15 -14.04
N ARG A 54 -3.26 -9.40 -13.64
CA ARG A 54 -3.35 -7.93 -13.55
C ARG A 54 -3.44 -7.26 -14.92
N ALA A 55 -2.75 -7.77 -15.93
CA ALA A 55 -2.86 -7.23 -17.29
C ALA A 55 -4.28 -7.42 -17.82
N GLU A 56 -4.84 -8.63 -17.67
CA GLU A 56 -6.20 -8.97 -18.07
C GLU A 56 -7.25 -8.09 -17.37
N LEU A 57 -7.13 -7.91 -16.04
CA LEU A 57 -8.01 -7.01 -15.28
C LEU A 57 -8.03 -5.59 -15.86
N LYS A 58 -6.86 -5.06 -16.22
CA LYS A 58 -6.72 -3.71 -16.78
C LYS A 58 -7.32 -3.62 -18.17
N GLU A 59 -7.16 -4.64 -19.00
CA GLU A 59 -7.78 -4.72 -20.32
C GLU A 59 -9.31 -4.77 -20.22
N GLN A 60 -9.85 -5.58 -19.31
CA GLN A 60 -11.29 -5.64 -19.05
C GLN A 60 -11.85 -4.29 -18.61
N LEU A 61 -11.16 -3.58 -17.71
CA LEU A 61 -11.55 -2.22 -17.30
C LEU A 61 -11.51 -1.22 -18.45
N LYS A 62 -10.49 -1.31 -19.30
CA LYS A 62 -10.34 -0.44 -20.47
C LYS A 62 -11.45 -0.65 -21.49
N ARG A 63 -11.89 -1.90 -21.69
CA ARG A 63 -13.00 -2.25 -22.58
C ARG A 63 -14.38 -2.01 -21.97
N GLY A 64 -14.47 -1.91 -20.64
CA GLY A 64 -15.73 -1.80 -19.92
C GLY A 64 -16.38 -3.14 -19.61
N ASP A 65 -15.67 -4.26 -19.77
CA ASP A 65 -16.17 -5.61 -19.48
C ASP A 65 -16.41 -5.83 -17.98
N ILE A 66 -15.71 -5.07 -17.13
CA ILE A 66 -15.84 -5.08 -15.68
C ILE A 66 -15.88 -3.64 -15.17
N SER A 67 -16.76 -3.36 -14.21
CA SER A 67 -16.91 -2.03 -13.61
C SER A 67 -15.91 -1.77 -12.48
N LEU A 68 -15.63 -0.49 -12.18
CA LEU A 68 -14.85 -0.11 -11.01
C LEU A 68 -15.48 -0.63 -9.71
N LYS A 69 -16.83 -0.60 -9.60
CA LYS A 69 -17.58 -1.12 -8.45
C LYS A 69 -17.29 -2.60 -8.22
N GLU A 70 -17.36 -3.42 -9.27
CA GLU A 70 -17.05 -4.85 -9.17
C GLU A 70 -15.61 -5.12 -8.77
N VAL A 71 -14.65 -4.38 -9.33
CA VAL A 71 -13.23 -4.57 -8.97
C VAL A 71 -12.98 -4.22 -7.50
N LEU A 72 -13.56 -3.13 -6.99
CA LEU A 72 -13.43 -2.74 -5.58
C LEU A 72 -14.11 -3.74 -4.63
N ALA A 73 -15.22 -4.35 -5.04
CA ALA A 73 -15.86 -5.44 -4.29
C ALA A 73 -14.96 -6.68 -4.22
N LYS A 74 -14.39 -7.10 -5.37
CA LYS A 74 -13.48 -8.26 -5.45
C LYS A 74 -12.16 -8.05 -4.71
N ALA A 75 -11.68 -6.81 -4.59
CA ALA A 75 -10.40 -6.49 -3.94
C ALA A 75 -10.30 -6.93 -2.46
N SER A 76 -11.43 -7.16 -1.79
CA SER A 76 -11.46 -7.61 -0.41
C SER A 76 -11.23 -9.11 -0.26
N SER A 77 -11.52 -9.94 -1.27
CA SER A 77 -11.34 -11.39 -1.25
C SER A 77 -10.18 -11.85 -2.13
N ASP A 78 -10.06 -11.30 -3.34
CA ASP A 78 -9.02 -11.66 -4.31
C ASP A 78 -7.67 -11.00 -3.93
N GLU A 79 -6.65 -11.84 -3.75
CA GLU A 79 -5.32 -11.39 -3.34
C GLU A 79 -4.58 -10.61 -4.43
N ILE A 80 -4.73 -10.98 -5.71
CA ILE A 80 -4.05 -10.33 -6.83
C ILE A 80 -4.66 -8.95 -7.06
N ILE A 81 -6.00 -8.86 -7.08
CA ILE A 81 -6.75 -7.62 -7.20
C ILE A 81 -6.46 -6.73 -5.99
N GLY A 82 -6.61 -7.27 -4.77
CA GLY A 82 -6.37 -6.53 -3.52
C GLY A 82 -4.96 -5.93 -3.43
N LYS A 83 -3.95 -6.63 -3.98
CA LYS A 83 -2.57 -6.13 -4.07
C LYS A 83 -2.32 -5.17 -5.23
N THR A 84 -3.26 -4.91 -6.11
CA THR A 84 -3.06 -3.96 -7.23
C THR A 84 -3.01 -2.51 -6.71
N LYS A 85 -2.18 -1.66 -7.31
CA LYS A 85 -2.10 -0.24 -6.96
C LYS A 85 -3.36 0.50 -7.44
N VAL A 86 -3.83 1.45 -6.64
CA VAL A 86 -4.97 2.30 -6.99
C VAL A 86 -4.67 3.11 -8.26
N SER A 87 -3.49 3.74 -8.34
CA SER A 87 -3.07 4.50 -9.53
C SER A 87 -3.11 3.68 -10.81
N ALA A 88 -2.55 2.46 -10.77
CA ALA A 88 -2.53 1.55 -11.91
C ALA A 88 -3.93 1.10 -12.34
N LEU A 89 -4.88 1.01 -11.40
CA LEU A 89 -6.29 0.73 -11.70
C LEU A 89 -6.92 1.93 -12.41
N LEU A 90 -6.77 3.14 -11.84
CA LEU A 90 -7.34 4.36 -12.38
C LEU A 90 -6.81 4.67 -13.79
N GLU A 91 -5.51 4.50 -14.03
CA GLU A 91 -4.89 4.65 -15.35
C GLU A 91 -5.43 3.68 -16.42
N SER A 92 -6.13 2.62 -16.01
CA SER A 92 -6.72 1.65 -16.93
C SER A 92 -8.17 2.00 -17.29
N LEU A 93 -8.77 2.98 -16.61
CA LEU A 93 -10.12 3.45 -16.93
C LEU A 93 -10.10 4.31 -18.21
N PRO A 94 -11.16 4.23 -19.04
CA PRO A 94 -11.29 5.10 -20.19
C PRO A 94 -11.17 6.58 -19.82
N LYS A 95 -10.40 7.35 -20.60
CA LYS A 95 -10.21 8.81 -20.42
C LYS A 95 -9.46 9.20 -19.13
N VAL A 96 -8.77 8.27 -18.46
CA VAL A 96 -7.95 8.54 -17.27
C VAL A 96 -6.49 8.13 -17.56
N GLY A 97 -5.63 9.12 -17.80
CA GLY A 97 -4.19 8.93 -17.92
C GLY A 97 -3.46 9.12 -16.59
N LYS A 98 -2.12 9.00 -16.60
CA LYS A 98 -1.26 9.16 -15.42
C LYS A 98 -1.49 10.45 -14.63
N VAL A 99 -1.60 11.58 -15.34
CA VAL A 99 -1.80 12.91 -14.73
C VAL A 99 -3.15 12.95 -14.01
N LYS A 100 -4.23 12.60 -14.71
CA LYS A 100 -5.58 12.60 -14.14
C LYS A 100 -5.76 11.58 -13.00
N ALA A 101 -5.13 10.42 -13.10
CA ALA A 101 -5.13 9.43 -12.02
C ALA A 101 -4.46 9.99 -10.75
N LYS A 102 -3.32 10.68 -10.90
CA LYS A 102 -2.64 11.36 -9.80
C LYS A 102 -3.51 12.45 -9.18
N GLU A 103 -4.10 13.32 -9.99
CA GLU A 103 -5.01 14.40 -9.54
C GLU A 103 -6.19 13.84 -8.74
N ILE A 104 -6.89 12.83 -9.26
CA ILE A 104 -8.00 12.17 -8.54
C ILE A 104 -7.53 11.60 -7.21
N MET A 105 -6.36 10.96 -7.16
CA MET A 105 -5.83 10.41 -5.91
C MET A 105 -5.48 11.51 -4.90
N ASP A 106 -4.90 12.62 -5.36
CA ASP A 106 -4.56 13.76 -4.50
C ASP A 106 -5.84 14.45 -3.97
N GLU A 107 -6.84 14.68 -4.83
CA GLU A 107 -8.18 15.21 -4.48
C GLU A 107 -8.89 14.35 -3.42
N LEU A 108 -8.76 13.03 -3.52
CA LEU A 108 -9.41 12.07 -2.61
C LEU A 108 -8.53 11.68 -1.41
N GLU A 109 -7.39 12.35 -1.21
CA GLU A 109 -6.43 12.09 -0.14
C GLU A 109 -5.96 10.62 -0.09
N ILE A 110 -5.76 10.01 -1.27
CA ILE A 110 -5.28 8.64 -1.43
C ILE A 110 -3.78 8.68 -1.73
N ALA A 111 -2.98 8.10 -0.83
CA ALA A 111 -1.54 8.00 -1.05
C ALA A 111 -1.20 7.28 -2.39
N GLN A 112 -0.23 7.82 -3.14
CA GLN A 112 0.19 7.30 -4.46
C GLN A 112 0.72 5.84 -4.42
N THR A 113 1.11 5.35 -3.25
CA THR A 113 1.56 3.97 -3.01
C THR A 113 0.44 3.01 -2.61
N ARG A 114 -0.80 3.50 -2.43
CA ARG A 114 -1.93 2.74 -1.91
C ARG A 114 -2.34 1.59 -2.85
N ARG A 115 -2.79 0.49 -2.25
CA ARG A 115 -3.33 -0.69 -2.91
C ARG A 115 -4.83 -0.82 -2.63
N LEU A 116 -5.55 -1.53 -3.50
CA LEU A 116 -7.02 -1.64 -3.45
C LEU A 116 -7.54 -2.17 -2.11
N ARG A 117 -6.97 -3.27 -1.60
CA ARG A 117 -7.37 -3.82 -0.29
C ARG A 117 -7.14 -2.83 0.85
N GLY A 118 -6.23 -1.88 0.67
CA GLY A 118 -5.94 -0.86 1.65
C GLY A 118 -6.86 0.37 1.60
N LEU A 119 -7.74 0.53 0.62
CA LEU A 119 -8.64 1.68 0.59
C LEU A 119 -9.62 1.62 1.76
N GLY A 120 -9.67 2.68 2.57
CA GLY A 120 -10.68 2.83 3.61
C GLY A 120 -12.06 3.11 3.03
N ASP A 121 -13.11 2.88 3.80
CA ASP A 121 -14.50 2.95 3.30
C ASP A 121 -14.88 4.32 2.74
N ARG A 122 -14.41 5.41 3.36
CA ARG A 122 -14.59 6.78 2.85
C ARG A 122 -13.96 6.95 1.47
N GLN A 123 -12.73 6.46 1.27
CA GLN A 123 -12.01 6.55 -0.01
C GLN A 123 -12.66 5.69 -1.09
N ARG A 124 -13.13 4.49 -0.71
CA ARG A 124 -13.89 3.61 -1.62
C ARG A 124 -15.17 4.29 -2.11
N ARG A 125 -15.97 4.85 -1.19
CA ARG A 125 -17.20 5.59 -1.53
C ARG A 125 -16.91 6.80 -2.41
N ALA A 126 -15.91 7.61 -2.08
CA ALA A 126 -15.56 8.79 -2.86
C ALA A 126 -15.08 8.44 -4.29
N LEU A 127 -14.36 7.32 -4.45
CA LEU A 127 -14.02 6.80 -5.78
C LEU A 127 -15.26 6.36 -6.56
N LEU A 128 -16.18 5.64 -5.93
CA LEU A 128 -17.42 5.21 -6.58
C LEU A 128 -18.26 6.40 -7.03
N GLU A 129 -18.44 7.38 -6.15
CA GLU A 129 -19.16 8.63 -6.44
C GLU A 129 -18.52 9.41 -7.60
N ARG A 130 -17.20 9.59 -7.59
CA ARG A 130 -16.44 10.29 -8.64
C ARG A 130 -16.66 9.67 -10.03
N PHE A 131 -16.87 8.36 -10.09
CA PHE A 131 -17.08 7.62 -11.33
C PHE A 131 -18.57 7.26 -11.58
N GLY A 132 -19.51 7.83 -10.83
CA GLY A 132 -20.94 7.69 -11.07
C GLY A 132 -21.56 6.36 -10.61
N PHE A 133 -20.94 5.69 -9.64
CA PHE A 133 -21.44 4.46 -9.02
C PHE A 133 -22.10 4.69 -7.65
N SER A 134 -22.61 5.90 -7.39
CA SER A 134 -23.35 6.19 -6.15
C SER A 134 -24.53 5.25 -5.99
N GLU A 135 -24.79 4.83 -4.76
CA GLU A 135 -26.02 4.13 -4.41
C GLU A 135 -27.09 5.22 -4.21
N ASP A 136 -28.17 5.14 -4.98
CA ASP A 136 -29.42 5.86 -4.68
C ASP A 136 -30.05 5.30 -3.39
#